data_AF-A0A536HIJ1-F1
#
_entry.id   AF-A0A536HIJ1-F1
#
_cell.length_a   1.000
_cell.length_b   1.000
_cell.length_c   1.000
_cell.angle_alpha   90.00
_cell.angle_beta   90.00
_cell.angle_gamma   90.00
#
_symmetry.space_group_name_H-M   'P 1'
#
loop_
_entity.id
_entity.type
_entity.pdbx_description
1 polymer ?
#
loop_
_entity_poly.entity_id
_entity_poly.type
_entity_poly.pdbx_seq_one_letter_code
_entity_poly.pdbx_strand_id
1 'polypeptide(L)' 'MKLVIVGCGRVGAMAAVALSRAGHQVTVVDVNRRAFDRLGSDFTGEMILGN' A
#
# COMPACT_ATOMS: atom_id res chain seq x y z
N MET A 1 5.62 -4.61 12.68
CA MET A 1 5.85 -3.15 12.84
C MET A 1 4.75 -2.39 12.11
N LYS A 2 4.55 -1.10 12.42
CA LYS A 2 3.59 -0.23 11.70
C LYS A 2 4.35 0.64 10.71
N LEU A 3 3.95 0.62 9.44
CA LEU A 3 4.59 1.39 8.37
C LEU A 3 3.54 2.17 7.58
N VAL A 4 3.88 3.40 7.22
CA VAL A 4 3.08 4.24 6.33
C VAL A 4 3.86 4.48 5.04
N ILE A 5 3.24 4.19 3.91
CA ILE A 5 3.81 4.41 2.58
C ILE A 5 2.96 5.47 1.88
N VAL A 6 3.58 6.59 1.53
CA VAL A 6 2.94 7.66 0.77
C VAL A 6 3.35 7.52 -0.70
N GLY A 7 2.37 7.28 -1.57
CA GLY A 7 2.52 6.97 -2.98
C GLY A 7 2.40 5.46 -3.28
N CYS A 8 1.36 5.08 -4.02
CA CYS A 8 1.05 3.74 -4.52
C CYS A 8 1.39 3.60 -6.03
N GLY A 9 2.54 4.16 -6.41
CA GLY A 9 3.16 3.94 -7.72
C GLY A 9 3.75 2.54 -7.85
N ARG A 10 4.62 2.32 -8.84
CA ARG A 10 5.30 1.03 -9.07
C ARG A 10 6.06 0.54 -7.83
N VAL A 11 6.91 1.40 -7.27
CA VAL A 11 7.78 1.05 -6.13
C VAL A 11 6.97 0.96 -4.84
N GLY A 12 6.08 1.92 -4.60
CA GLY A 12 5.26 1.95 -3.38
C GLY A 12 4.37 0.71 -3.25
N ALA A 13 3.70 0.29 -4.34
CA ALA A 13 2.88 -0.91 -4.34
C ALA A 13 3.72 -2.17 -4.10
N MET A 14 4.88 -2.31 -4.77
CA MET A 14 5.78 -3.44 -4.57
C MET A 14 6.27 -3.55 -3.13
N ALA A 15 6.69 -2.43 -2.54
CA ALA A 15 7.12 -2.38 -1.15
C ALA A 15 5.98 -2.71 -0.18
N ALA A 16 4.79 -2.14 -0.41
CA ALA A 16 3.62 -2.37 0.42
C ALA A 16 3.20 -3.84 0.46
N VAL A 17 3.16 -4.51 -0.70
CA VAL A 17 2.83 -5.94 -0.80
C VAL A 17 3.89 -6.78 -0.11
N ALA A 18 5.18 -6.51 -0.34
CA ALA A 18 6.26 -7.28 0.28
C ALA A 18 6.23 -7.16 1.82
N LEU A 19 6.04 -5.95 2.34
CA LEU A 19 5.99 -5.69 3.78
C LEU A 19 4.73 -6.26 4.42
N SER A 20 3.57 -6.18 3.74
CA SER A 20 2.32 -6.80 4.19
C SER A 20 2.45 -8.32 4.27
N ARG A 21 3.03 -8.96 3.24
CA ARG A 21 3.31 -10.41 3.25
C ARG A 21 4.30 -10.83 4.32
N ALA A 22 5.23 -9.96 4.71
CA ALA A 22 6.15 -10.18 5.83
C ALA A 22 5.47 -10.04 7.21
N GLY A 23 4.15 -9.82 7.28
CA GLY A 23 3.38 -9.72 8.52
C GLY A 23 3.45 -8.35 9.17
N HIS A 24 3.85 -7.30 8.43
CA HIS A 24 3.80 -5.93 8.95
C HIS A 24 2.44 -5.28 8.72
N GLN A 25 2.04 -4.39 9.63
CA GLN A 25 0.87 -3.55 9.45
C GLN A 25 1.27 -2.37 8.56
N VAL A 26 0.76 -2.36 7.34
CA VAL A 26 1.09 -1.36 6.32
C VAL A 26 -0.14 -0.52 6.02
N THR A 27 0.01 0.79 6.05
CA THR A 27 -0.98 1.74 5.54
C THR A 27 -0.41 2.42 4.31
N VAL A 28 -1.13 2.39 3.20
CA VAL A 28 -0.73 3.07 1.94
C VAL A 28 -1.64 4.26 1.71
N VAL A 29 -1.05 5.41 1.42
CA VAL A 29 -1.76 6.65 1.08
C VAL A 29 -1.42 7.04 -0.34
N ASP A 30 -2.43 7.30 -1.18
CA ASP A 30 -2.24 7.87 -2.52
C ASP A 30 -3.43 8.78 -2.86
N VAL A 31 -3.21 9.81 -3.67
CA VAL A 31 -4.25 10.73 -4.14
C VAL A 31 -5.07 10.17 -5.30
N ASN A 32 -4.53 9.17 -6.01
CA ASN A 32 -5.19 8.53 -7.14
C ASN A 32 -5.74 7.16 -6.73
N ARG A 33 -7.07 7.05 -6.67
CA ARG A 33 -7.75 5.79 -6.31
C ARG A 33 -7.34 4.59 -7.18
N ARG A 34 -7.04 4.80 -8.46
CA ARG A 34 -6.59 3.72 -9.38
C ARG A 34 -5.18 3.22 -9.08
N ALA A 35 -4.41 3.93 -8.25
CA ALA A 35 -3.09 3.48 -7.85
C ALA A 35 -3.18 2.21 -7.00
N PHE A 36 -4.23 2.08 -6.18
CA PHE A 36 -4.48 0.94 -5.30
C PHE A 36 -4.73 -0.37 -6.06
N ASP A 37 -5.19 -0.32 -7.32
CA ASP A 37 -5.37 -1.52 -8.15
C ASP A 37 -4.06 -2.33 -8.29
N ARG A 38 -2.89 -1.68 -8.12
CA ARG A 38 -1.57 -2.33 -8.16
C ARG A 38 -1.26 -3.20 -6.94
N LEU A 39 -1.98 -3.02 -5.83
CA LEU A 39 -1.75 -3.77 -4.59
C LEU A 39 -2.30 -5.21 -4.71
N GLY A 40 -3.32 -5.40 -5.54
CA GLY A 40 -3.95 -6.70 -5.78
C GLY A 40 -4.63 -7.29 -4.54
N SER A 41 -5.10 -8.53 -4.67
CA SER A 41 -5.79 -9.26 -3.60
C SER A 41 -4.91 -9.63 -2.41
N ASP A 42 -3.60 -9.63 -2.61
CA ASP A 42 -2.64 -10.14 -1.62
C ASP A 42 -2.24 -9.07 -0.60
N PHE A 43 -2.59 -7.82 -0.85
CA PHE A 43 -2.37 -6.74 0.09
C PHE A 43 -3.45 -6.72 1.15
N THR A 44 -3.05 -6.92 2.40
CA THR A 44 -3.96 -6.97 3.57
C THR A 44 -3.86 -5.72 4.45
N GLY A 45 -3.10 -4.72 4.02
CA GLY A 45 -2.94 -3.45 4.72
C GLY A 45 -4.08 -2.48 4.46
N GLU A 46 -4.01 -1.32 5.11
CA GLU A 46 -4.99 -0.26 4.94
C GLU A 46 -4.67 0.61 3.72
N MET A 47 -5.72 1.03 3.00
CA MET A 47 -5.61 1.94 1.86
C MET A 47 -6.38 3.22 2.17
N ILE A 48 -5.69 4.35 2.14
CA ILE A 48 -6.27 5.67 2.42
C ILE A 48 -6.15 6.54 1.17
N LEU A 49 -7.28 7.01 0.66
CA LEU A 49 -7.30 8.01 -0.40
C LEU A 49 -6.92 9.38 0.19
N GLY A 50 -5.83 9.96 -0.28
CA GLY A 50 -5.41 11.32 0.07
C GLY A 50 -6.37 12.37 -0.49
N ASN A 51 -6.52 13.48 0.23
CA ASN A 51 -7.32 14.65 -0.19
C ASN A 51 -6.47 15.67 -0.95
#